data_AF-A0AAI8KAY5-F1
#
_entry.id   AF-A0AAI8KAY5-F1
#
_cell.length_a   1.000
_cell.length_b   1.000
_cell.length_c   1.000
_cell.angle_alpha   90.00
_cell.angle_beta   90.00
_cell.angle_gamma   90.00
#
_symmetry.space_group_name_H-M   'P 1'
#
loop_
_entity.id
_entity.type
_entity.pdbx_description
1 polymer ?
#
loop_
_entity_poly.entity_id
_entity_poly.type
_entity_poly.pdbx_seq_one_letter_code
_entity_poly.pdbx_strand_id
1 'polypeptide(L)'
;MNNRLSTTLRWLALPCLVAAGFTAWYVNREIASPFEQQAAEQDRALVGRGEYVARLSDCVACHSLPGQAPFAGGLEMATPLGAIHATNITPDRDTGIGAYSLADFDRAVRHGVAPGGRRLYPAMPYPSYAKLSDDDVRALYAFFMQGVQPVQQANIPSDIPWPLNMRWPIALWNGLFAADTPYAQQATEDPLWNRGAYIVQGPGHCGSCHTPRGLAFNEKALDESGKAFLAGALLDGWYAPSLRQDPNTGLGRWSEADMVQFLKTGRNQHAVVYGSMTEAFNNSTQFMSDDDLGAIARYLKSLPGDPARDGTPWQYQAVSAASELDKPGAHSYVTRCASCHGLQGQGQAEWIPPLAGASSMLAKENASAINITLNGSQRIVAAGVPDAYRMPALRQQMSDEEIAQVLSYVRSAWGNHGGAVDAKDVAKLREHTDPASSSPIVLHMR
;
A
#
# COMPACT_ATOMS: atom_id res chain seq x y z
N MET A 1 -13.60 53.02 -25.73
CA MET A 1 -13.48 51.59 -25.37
C MET A 1 -12.90 51.30 -23.98
N ASN A 2 -12.66 52.29 -23.09
CA ASN A 2 -11.96 52.04 -21.79
C ASN A 2 -12.84 51.97 -20.52
N ASN A 3 -14.13 52.33 -20.56
CA ASN A 3 -14.96 52.38 -19.35
C ASN A 3 -15.62 51.04 -18.97
N ARG A 4 -15.74 50.11 -19.93
CA ARG A 4 -16.30 48.77 -19.67
C ARG A 4 -15.28 47.81 -19.06
N LEU A 5 -14.00 47.89 -19.45
CA LEU A 5 -12.93 47.07 -18.86
C LEU A 5 -12.60 47.49 -17.42
N SER A 6 -12.63 48.79 -17.10
CA SER A 6 -12.33 49.30 -15.75
C SER A 6 -13.46 48.98 -14.76
N THR A 7 -14.70 48.94 -15.23
CA THR A 7 -15.84 48.51 -14.42
C THR A 7 -15.82 47.00 -14.21
N THR A 8 -15.61 46.16 -15.24
CA THR A 8 -15.47 44.70 -15.03
C THR A 8 -14.27 44.31 -14.16
N LEU A 9 -13.12 45.00 -14.26
CA LEU A 9 -11.99 44.77 -13.35
C LEU A 9 -12.35 45.07 -11.88
N ARG A 10 -13.11 46.14 -11.62
CA ARG A 10 -13.59 46.50 -10.27
C ARG A 10 -14.63 45.50 -9.75
N TRP A 11 -15.52 45.01 -10.61
CA TRP A 11 -16.51 43.99 -10.26
C TRP A 11 -15.89 42.62 -9.98
N LEU A 12 -14.74 42.29 -10.61
CA LEU A 12 -14.00 41.04 -10.35
C LEU A 12 -13.00 41.15 -9.19
N ALA A 13 -12.51 42.35 -8.86
CA ALA A 13 -11.55 42.54 -7.77
C ALA A 13 -12.11 42.13 -6.40
N LEU A 14 -13.35 42.49 -6.09
CA LEU A 14 -13.97 42.15 -4.80
C LEU A 14 -14.17 40.62 -4.64
N PRO A 15 -14.76 39.89 -5.60
CA PRO A 15 -14.82 38.43 -5.57
C PRO A 15 -13.43 37.77 -5.45
N CYS A 16 -12.43 38.26 -6.19
CA CYS A 16 -11.07 37.71 -6.11
C CYS A 16 -10.44 37.92 -4.73
N LEU A 17 -10.63 39.10 -4.12
CA LEU A 17 -10.14 39.38 -2.77
C LEU A 17 -10.85 38.52 -1.71
N VAL A 18 -12.17 38.34 -1.84
CA VAL A 18 -12.93 37.46 -0.95
C VAL A 18 -12.47 36.01 -1.11
N ALA A 19 -12.29 35.52 -2.33
CA ALA A 19 -11.80 34.17 -2.60
C ALA A 19 -10.37 33.97 -2.07
N ALA A 20 -9.48 34.96 -2.24
CA ALA A 20 -8.13 34.93 -1.70
C ALA A 20 -8.14 34.93 -0.16
N GLY A 21 -8.96 35.77 0.46
CA GLY A 21 -9.15 35.80 1.91
C GLY A 21 -9.70 34.49 2.47
N PHE A 22 -10.70 33.90 1.81
CA PHE A 22 -11.25 32.59 2.19
C PHE A 22 -10.22 31.47 2.02
N THR A 23 -9.45 31.48 0.93
CA THR A 23 -8.39 30.50 0.68
C THR A 23 -7.30 30.61 1.74
N ALA A 24 -6.85 31.84 2.05
CA ALA A 24 -5.88 32.08 3.10
C ALA A 24 -6.40 31.61 4.46
N TRP A 25 -7.66 31.90 4.81
CA TRP A 25 -8.28 31.39 6.02
C TRP A 25 -8.32 29.85 6.04
N TYR A 26 -8.80 29.22 4.96
CA TYR A 26 -8.95 27.77 4.88
C TYR A 26 -7.60 27.03 4.95
N VAL A 27 -6.57 27.57 4.30
CA VAL A 27 -5.21 27.01 4.32
C VAL A 27 -4.61 27.10 5.72
N ASN A 28 -4.79 28.24 6.40
CA ASN A 28 -4.14 28.52 7.69
C ASN A 28 -5.00 28.15 8.91
N ARG A 29 -6.25 27.71 8.73
CA ARG A 29 -7.10 27.31 9.85
C ARG A 29 -6.49 26.11 10.56
N GLU A 30 -6.49 26.18 11.87
CA GLU A 30 -6.22 25.04 12.72
C GLU A 30 -7.42 24.09 12.67
N ILE A 31 -7.14 22.80 12.52
CA ILE A 31 -8.18 21.77 12.49
C ILE A 31 -8.47 21.40 13.94
N ALA A 32 -9.74 21.51 14.35
CA ALA A 32 -10.15 21.15 15.69
C ALA A 32 -9.92 19.66 15.93
N SER A 33 -9.30 19.32 17.07
CA SER A 33 -9.18 17.95 17.55
C SER A 33 -10.17 17.69 18.69
N PRO A 34 -10.77 16.50 18.84
CA PRO A 34 -11.51 16.14 20.05
C PRO A 34 -10.63 16.12 21.32
N PHE A 35 -9.31 16.24 21.17
CA PHE A 35 -8.34 16.08 22.25
C PHE A 35 -7.72 17.39 22.78
N GLU A 36 -8.21 18.58 22.40
CA GLU A 36 -7.60 19.88 22.79
C GLU A 36 -7.39 20.05 24.30
N GLN A 37 -8.24 19.43 25.12
CA GLN A 37 -8.22 19.55 26.59
C GLN A 37 -7.84 18.24 27.29
N GLN A 38 -7.39 17.22 26.55
CA GLN A 38 -7.01 15.94 27.12
C GLN A 38 -5.51 15.86 27.36
N ALA A 39 -5.14 15.53 28.60
CA ALA A 39 -3.76 15.20 28.95
C ALA A 39 -3.42 13.79 28.46
N ALA A 40 -2.13 13.55 28.20
CA ALA A 40 -1.62 12.23 27.88
C ALA A 40 -1.87 11.26 29.04
N GLU A 41 -2.62 10.19 28.78
CA GLU A 41 -2.92 9.16 29.79
C GLU A 41 -1.73 8.19 29.93
N GLN A 42 -1.34 7.89 31.17
CA GLN A 42 -0.28 6.91 31.47
C GLN A 42 -0.91 5.57 31.82
N ASP A 43 -1.20 4.76 30.81
CA ASP A 43 -1.76 3.42 30.98
C ASP A 43 -0.97 2.39 30.17
N ARG A 44 -0.43 1.35 30.84
CA ARG A 44 0.30 0.27 30.18
C ARG A 44 -0.60 -0.56 29.26
N ALA A 45 -1.88 -0.71 29.56
CA ALA A 45 -2.81 -1.40 28.66
C ALA A 45 -2.99 -0.61 27.36
N LEU A 46 -3.03 0.72 27.45
CA LEU A 46 -3.11 1.62 26.31
C LEU A 46 -1.85 1.56 25.44
N VAL A 47 -0.65 1.44 26.04
CA VAL A 47 0.61 1.22 25.32
C VAL A 47 0.61 -0.09 24.52
N GLY A 48 0.16 -1.20 25.13
CA GLY A 48 0.08 -2.49 24.43
C GLY A 48 -0.90 -2.47 23.26
N ARG A 49 -2.07 -1.83 23.44
CA ARG A 49 -3.01 -1.58 22.33
C ARG A 49 -2.38 -0.70 21.25
N GLY A 50 -1.66 0.35 21.64
CA GLY A 50 -1.01 1.27 20.71
C GLY A 50 0.05 0.59 19.86
N GLU A 51 0.83 -0.31 20.45
CA GLU A 51 1.78 -1.13 19.72
C GLU A 51 1.10 -2.04 18.69
N TYR A 52 -0.01 -2.68 19.08
CA TYR A 52 -0.83 -3.49 18.16
C TYR A 52 -1.36 -2.65 16.99
N VAL A 53 -1.94 -1.48 17.27
CA VAL A 53 -2.46 -0.57 16.25
C VAL A 53 -1.34 -0.03 15.37
N ALA A 54 -0.15 0.26 15.91
CA ALA A 54 1.01 0.71 15.14
C ALA A 54 1.52 -0.36 14.16
N ARG A 55 1.52 -1.64 14.59
CA ARG A 55 1.76 -2.79 13.70
C ARG A 55 0.68 -2.85 12.61
N LEU A 56 -0.59 -2.89 13.01
CA LEU A 56 -1.73 -2.99 12.12
C LEU A 56 -1.78 -1.86 11.07
N SER A 57 -1.27 -0.68 11.45
CA SER A 57 -1.21 0.52 10.60
C SER A 57 0.15 0.72 9.91
N ASP A 58 0.98 -0.32 9.81
CA ASP A 58 2.24 -0.34 9.06
C ASP A 58 3.22 0.81 9.40
N CYS A 59 3.15 1.39 10.59
CA CYS A 59 3.97 2.55 10.97
C CYS A 59 5.47 2.21 10.89
N VAL A 60 5.84 0.96 11.21
CA VAL A 60 7.21 0.46 11.15
C VAL A 60 7.77 0.41 9.74
N ALA A 61 6.96 -0.04 8.77
CA ALA A 61 7.41 -0.25 7.40
C ALA A 61 7.90 1.05 6.75
N CYS A 62 7.30 2.19 7.13
CA CYS A 62 7.68 3.51 6.63
C CYS A 62 8.68 4.23 7.53
N HIS A 63 8.53 4.15 8.85
CA HIS A 63 9.32 4.97 9.78
C HIS A 63 10.57 4.28 10.33
N SER A 64 10.95 3.11 9.82
CA SER A 64 12.16 2.39 10.24
C SER A 64 13.03 2.02 9.04
N LEU A 65 14.33 1.86 9.28
CA LEU A 65 15.29 1.36 8.29
C LEU A 65 16.06 0.15 8.84
N PRO A 66 16.50 -0.80 7.99
CA PRO A 66 17.31 -1.92 8.42
C PRO A 66 18.58 -1.44 9.14
N GLY A 67 18.86 -2.00 10.31
CA GLY A 67 20.05 -1.68 11.10
C GLY A 67 20.04 -0.30 11.77
N GLN A 68 18.95 0.47 11.64
CA GLN A 68 18.75 1.74 12.34
C GLN A 68 17.81 1.56 13.52
N ALA A 69 17.75 2.58 14.38
CA ALA A 69 16.83 2.57 15.50
C ALA A 69 15.36 2.58 15.00
N PRO A 70 14.45 1.81 15.62
CA PRO A 70 13.03 1.79 15.29
C PRO A 70 12.42 3.20 15.24
N PHE A 71 11.55 3.45 14.27
CA PHE A 71 10.76 4.70 14.15
C PHE A 71 11.56 5.99 13.94
N ALA A 72 12.88 5.92 13.72
CA ALA A 72 13.74 7.08 13.51
C ALA A 72 13.62 7.73 12.11
N GLY A 73 12.76 7.18 11.23
CA GLY A 73 12.53 7.69 9.88
C GLY A 73 13.65 7.37 8.90
N GLY A 74 13.63 8.06 7.75
CA GLY A 74 14.66 8.01 6.72
C GLY A 74 14.33 7.17 5.49
N LEU A 75 13.20 6.44 5.46
CA LEU A 75 12.79 5.73 4.25
C LEU A 75 12.56 6.72 3.11
N GLU A 76 13.31 6.55 2.03
CA GLU A 76 13.14 7.28 0.79
C GLU A 76 11.96 6.71 0.00
N MET A 77 11.05 7.57 -0.41
CA MET A 77 9.97 7.28 -1.35
C MET A 77 10.18 8.15 -2.58
N ALA A 78 10.57 7.52 -3.68
CA ALA A 78 10.72 8.20 -4.96
C ALA A 78 9.34 8.62 -5.48
N THR A 79 9.20 9.88 -5.86
CA THR A 79 8.01 10.37 -6.56
C THR A 79 8.39 11.03 -7.87
N PRO A 80 7.47 11.17 -8.84
CA PRO A 80 7.74 11.91 -10.08
C PRO A 80 8.14 13.38 -9.85
N LEU A 81 7.88 13.93 -8.66
CA LEU A 81 8.16 15.32 -8.30
C LEU A 81 9.48 15.48 -7.53
N GLY A 82 10.15 14.38 -7.18
CA GLY A 82 11.32 14.34 -6.28
C GLY A 82 11.12 13.36 -5.12
N ALA A 83 12.19 13.00 -4.43
CA ALA A 83 12.12 12.10 -3.29
C ALA A 83 11.48 12.78 -2.06
N ILE A 84 10.74 12.00 -1.30
CA ILE A 84 10.24 12.35 0.03
C ILE A 84 10.77 11.32 1.03
N HIS A 85 11.01 11.75 2.26
CA HIS A 85 11.57 10.89 3.29
C HIS A 85 10.60 10.77 4.47
N ALA A 86 10.44 9.56 5.01
CA ALA A 86 9.70 9.33 6.23
C ALA A 86 10.38 10.03 7.42
N THR A 87 9.59 10.59 8.34
CA THR A 87 10.11 11.37 9.47
C THR A 87 10.41 10.50 10.69
N ASN A 88 11.27 10.98 11.58
CA ASN A 88 11.44 10.45 12.93
C ASN A 88 10.16 10.67 13.74
N ILE A 89 9.54 9.58 14.20
CA ILE A 89 8.32 9.60 15.04
C ILE A 89 8.57 9.03 16.45
N THR A 90 9.84 8.96 16.86
CA THR A 90 10.21 8.64 18.25
C THR A 90 9.83 9.80 19.19
N PRO A 91 9.76 9.58 20.51
CA PRO A 91 9.41 10.64 21.46
C PRO A 91 10.59 11.60 21.76
N ASP A 92 11.62 11.62 20.91
CA ASP A 92 12.65 12.65 20.97
C ASP A 92 12.05 14.05 20.77
N ARG A 93 12.42 14.99 21.63
CA ARG A 93 11.80 16.32 21.68
C ARG A 93 12.29 17.25 20.57
N ASP A 94 13.51 17.06 20.09
CA ASP A 94 14.16 18.00 19.16
C ASP A 94 13.97 17.58 17.70
N THR A 95 14.00 16.27 17.45
CA THR A 95 14.01 15.69 16.10
C THR A 95 12.83 14.77 15.81
N GLY A 96 12.15 14.28 16.85
CA GLY A 96 10.97 13.42 16.78
C GLY A 96 9.66 14.17 17.09
N ILE A 97 8.70 13.43 17.64
CA ILE A 97 7.36 13.94 18.02
C ILE A 97 7.24 14.24 19.52
N GLY A 98 8.34 14.28 20.28
CA GLY A 98 8.33 14.42 21.74
C GLY A 98 7.70 15.71 22.28
N ALA A 99 7.50 16.72 21.43
CA ALA A 99 6.82 17.96 21.76
C ALA A 99 5.33 18.01 21.33
N TYR A 100 4.83 16.98 20.64
CA TYR A 100 3.45 16.93 20.16
C TYR A 100 2.52 16.68 21.34
N SER A 101 1.43 17.44 21.43
CA SER A 101 0.28 17.06 22.25
C SER A 101 -0.50 15.90 21.60
N LEU A 102 -1.44 15.30 22.33
CA LEU A 102 -2.36 14.32 21.73
C LEU A 102 -3.17 14.95 20.57
N ALA A 103 -3.58 16.21 20.71
CA ALA A 103 -4.29 16.94 19.66
C ALA A 103 -3.40 17.19 18.41
N ASP A 104 -2.12 17.46 18.61
CA ASP A 104 -1.17 17.60 17.50
C ASP A 104 -0.91 16.26 16.78
N PHE A 105 -0.80 15.18 17.55
CA PHE A 105 -0.65 13.85 17.00
C PHE A 105 -1.87 13.45 16.18
N ASP A 106 -3.06 13.70 16.70
CA ASP A 106 -4.33 13.50 16.01
C ASP A 106 -4.41 14.28 14.69
N ARG A 107 -4.12 15.59 14.72
CA ARG A 107 -4.04 16.43 13.52
C ARG A 107 -3.04 15.89 12.49
N ALA A 108 -1.87 15.42 12.93
CA ALA A 108 -0.86 14.89 12.04
C ALA A 108 -1.33 13.58 11.39
N VAL A 109 -1.87 12.65 12.19
CA VAL A 109 -2.24 11.30 11.76
C VAL A 109 -3.54 11.28 10.95
N ARG A 110 -4.62 11.88 11.45
CA ARG A 110 -5.94 11.83 10.80
C ARG A 110 -6.15 12.91 9.75
N HIS A 111 -5.44 14.03 9.85
CA HIS A 111 -5.68 15.20 8.99
C HIS A 111 -4.47 15.66 8.17
N GLY A 112 -3.30 15.04 8.35
CA GLY A 112 -2.09 15.41 7.63
C GLY A 112 -1.59 16.81 7.99
N VAL A 113 -1.75 17.26 9.24
CA VAL A 113 -1.34 18.59 9.70
C VAL A 113 -0.41 18.46 10.91
N ALA A 114 0.88 18.72 10.69
CA ALA A 114 1.86 18.78 11.77
C ALA A 114 1.77 20.14 12.53
N PRO A 115 2.32 20.22 13.76
CA PRO A 115 2.43 21.47 14.52
C PRO A 115 2.94 22.65 13.69
N GLY A 116 2.37 23.84 13.94
CA GLY A 116 2.63 25.04 13.14
C GLY A 116 1.88 25.07 11.79
N GLY A 117 0.89 24.20 11.60
CA GLY A 117 0.00 24.21 10.41
C GLY A 117 0.63 23.62 9.15
N ARG A 118 1.78 22.92 9.28
CA ARG A 118 2.50 22.35 8.15
C ARG A 118 1.76 21.14 7.59
N ARG A 119 1.31 21.23 6.33
CA ARG A 119 0.62 20.13 5.63
C ARG A 119 1.60 19.02 5.23
N LEU A 120 1.25 17.79 5.58
CA LEU A 120 1.99 16.57 5.23
C LEU A 120 1.62 16.11 3.82
N TYR A 121 2.56 15.48 3.13
CA TYR A 121 2.23 14.87 1.84
C TYR A 121 1.32 13.65 2.05
N PRO A 122 0.34 13.42 1.15
CA PRO A 122 -0.57 12.26 1.22
C PRO A 122 0.12 10.91 0.93
N ALA A 123 1.45 10.89 0.85
CA ALA A 123 2.24 9.66 0.92
C ALA A 123 2.15 9.01 2.31
N MET A 124 2.03 9.82 3.37
CA MET A 124 1.48 9.32 4.63
C MET A 124 -0.03 9.12 4.40
N PRO A 125 -0.58 7.91 4.62
CA PRO A 125 -1.96 7.60 4.24
C PRO A 125 -2.99 8.17 5.25
N TYR A 126 -2.83 9.44 5.63
CA TYR A 126 -3.78 10.15 6.49
C TYR A 126 -5.22 10.20 5.93
N PRO A 127 -5.48 10.17 4.60
CA PRO A 127 -6.86 10.05 4.10
C PRO A 127 -7.54 8.76 4.56
N SER A 128 -6.79 7.67 4.73
CA SER A 128 -7.27 6.42 5.31
C SER A 128 -7.31 6.52 6.83
N TYR A 129 -6.23 7.01 7.45
CA TYR A 129 -6.16 7.16 8.92
C TYR A 129 -7.20 8.10 9.51
N ALA A 130 -7.81 9.00 8.72
CA ALA A 130 -8.98 9.77 9.14
C ALA A 130 -10.08 8.88 9.78
N LYS A 131 -10.17 7.60 9.36
CA LYS A 131 -11.10 6.61 9.89
C LYS A 131 -10.74 6.04 11.25
N LEU A 132 -9.52 6.25 11.76
CA LEU A 132 -9.09 5.80 13.08
C LEU A 132 -10.05 6.27 14.17
N SER A 133 -10.40 5.35 15.07
CA SER A 133 -11.18 5.67 16.25
C SER A 133 -10.37 6.52 17.23
N ASP A 134 -11.06 7.32 18.05
CA ASP A 134 -10.40 8.13 19.07
C ASP A 134 -9.60 7.28 20.07
N ASP A 135 -10.07 6.08 20.38
CA ASP A 135 -9.39 5.13 21.26
C ASP A 135 -8.07 4.63 20.65
N ASP A 136 -8.06 4.36 19.35
CA ASP A 136 -6.84 3.92 18.66
C ASP A 136 -5.85 5.07 18.46
N VAL A 137 -6.31 6.31 18.26
CA VAL A 137 -5.42 7.50 18.25
C VAL A 137 -4.79 7.70 19.63
N ARG A 138 -5.57 7.60 20.72
CA ARG A 138 -5.04 7.65 22.09
C ARG A 138 -4.03 6.54 22.36
N ALA A 139 -4.33 5.32 21.91
CA ALA A 139 -3.44 4.17 22.04
C ALA A 139 -2.11 4.36 21.31
N LEU A 140 -2.17 4.74 20.02
CA LEU A 140 -0.99 5.04 19.21
C LEU A 140 -0.11 6.10 19.87
N TYR A 141 -0.70 7.22 20.31
CA TYR A 141 0.04 8.28 20.98
C TYR A 141 0.71 7.78 22.27
N ALA A 142 0.01 7.01 23.10
CA ALA A 142 0.60 6.43 24.31
C ALA A 142 1.79 5.51 23.98
N PHE A 143 1.66 4.67 22.94
CA PHE A 143 2.75 3.81 22.48
C PHE A 143 3.97 4.59 22.01
N PHE A 144 3.81 5.59 21.14
CA PHE A 144 4.96 6.37 20.68
C PHE A 144 5.60 7.20 21.80
N MET A 145 4.80 7.72 22.74
CA MET A 145 5.33 8.56 23.81
C MET A 145 5.96 7.78 24.97
N GLN A 146 5.56 6.53 25.18
CA GLN A 146 5.93 5.76 26.39
C GLN A 146 6.53 4.38 26.06
N GLY A 147 6.17 3.77 24.94
CA GLY A 147 6.64 2.45 24.49
C GLY A 147 7.88 2.51 23.58
N VAL A 148 8.09 3.60 22.86
CA VAL A 148 9.21 3.79 21.92
C VAL A 148 10.37 4.51 22.61
N GLN A 149 11.61 4.08 22.33
CA GLN A 149 12.80 4.76 22.84
C GLN A 149 13.06 6.05 22.04
N PRO A 150 13.40 7.18 22.70
CA PRO A 150 13.73 8.41 22.00
C PRO A 150 15.03 8.24 21.21
N VAL A 151 15.04 8.71 19.97
CA VAL A 151 16.22 8.70 19.10
C VAL A 151 16.41 10.10 18.53
N GLN A 152 17.54 10.71 18.84
CA GLN A 152 17.90 12.01 18.27
C GLN A 152 18.45 11.82 16.86
N GLN A 153 17.59 11.91 15.86
CA GLN A 153 17.92 11.76 14.45
C GLN A 153 17.17 12.79 13.62
N ALA A 154 17.91 13.69 12.97
CA ALA A 154 17.33 14.75 12.16
C ALA A 154 16.61 14.18 10.92
N ASN A 155 15.48 14.78 10.59
CA ASN A 155 14.72 14.42 9.39
C ASN A 155 15.46 14.82 8.12
N ILE A 156 15.43 13.95 7.11
CA ILE A 156 15.94 14.25 5.77
C ILE A 156 14.90 15.14 5.05
N PRO A 157 15.29 16.30 4.48
CA PRO A 157 14.36 17.14 3.75
C PRO A 157 13.86 16.44 2.47
N SER A 158 12.80 16.98 1.87
CA SER A 158 12.34 16.51 0.56
C SER A 158 13.13 17.17 -0.55
N ASP A 159 13.42 16.39 -1.60
CA ASP A 159 14.10 16.86 -2.81
C ASP A 159 13.16 17.49 -3.83
N ILE A 160 11.87 17.65 -3.49
CA ILE A 160 10.90 18.32 -4.36
C ILE A 160 11.34 19.79 -4.52
N PRO A 161 11.60 20.26 -5.75
CA PRO A 161 12.09 21.61 -5.98
C PRO A 161 10.98 22.64 -5.77
N TRP A 162 11.38 23.87 -5.46
CA TRP A 162 10.48 25.02 -5.51
C TRP A 162 10.02 25.27 -6.96
N PRO A 163 8.74 25.57 -7.23
CA PRO A 163 7.65 25.84 -6.29
C PRO A 163 6.80 24.62 -5.90
N LEU A 164 7.12 23.42 -6.38
CA LEU A 164 6.33 22.20 -6.15
C LEU A 164 6.34 21.73 -4.68
N ASN A 165 7.30 22.21 -3.89
CA ASN A 165 7.39 21.92 -2.45
C ASN A 165 6.46 22.77 -1.56
N MET A 166 5.71 23.73 -2.13
CA MET A 166 4.74 24.52 -1.38
C MET A 166 3.67 23.62 -0.75
N ARG A 167 3.42 23.81 0.55
CA ARG A 167 2.50 22.95 1.33
C ARG A 167 1.06 23.42 1.35
N TRP A 168 0.80 24.69 1.05
CA TRP A 168 -0.56 25.24 1.08
C TRP A 168 -1.54 24.61 0.07
N PRO A 169 -1.15 24.18 -1.16
CA PRO A 169 -2.09 23.55 -2.09
C PRO A 169 -2.63 22.21 -1.57
N ILE A 170 -1.86 21.53 -0.71
CA ILE A 170 -2.29 20.28 -0.08
C ILE A 170 -3.53 20.52 0.78
N ALA A 171 -3.68 21.67 1.44
CA ALA A 171 -4.90 21.95 2.21
C ALA A 171 -6.16 21.88 1.32
N LEU A 172 -6.08 22.43 0.10
CA LEU A 172 -7.17 22.37 -0.88
C LEU A 172 -7.38 20.95 -1.40
N TRP A 173 -6.29 20.22 -1.64
CA TRP A 173 -6.34 18.81 -2.02
C TRP A 173 -7.07 17.98 -0.95
N ASN A 174 -6.77 18.20 0.34
CA ASN A 174 -7.43 17.50 1.46
C ASN A 174 -8.93 17.75 1.46
N GLY A 175 -9.35 19.01 1.22
CA GLY A 175 -10.76 19.37 1.16
C GLY A 175 -11.54 18.71 0.01
N LEU A 176 -10.86 18.19 -1.01
CA LEU A 176 -11.47 17.52 -2.15
C LEU A 176 -11.39 16.00 -2.08
N PHE A 177 -10.33 15.46 -1.47
CA PHE A 177 -9.96 14.05 -1.63
C PHE A 177 -9.68 13.28 -0.34
N ALA A 178 -9.56 13.96 0.82
CA ALA A 178 -9.33 13.28 2.09
C ALA A 178 -10.64 13.11 2.85
N ALA A 179 -10.83 11.95 3.48
CA ALA A 179 -11.86 11.82 4.50
C ALA A 179 -11.48 12.68 5.72
N ASP A 180 -12.49 13.15 6.43
CA ASP A 180 -12.33 14.02 7.61
C ASP A 180 -13.05 13.47 8.85
N THR A 181 -13.61 12.27 8.77
CA THR A 181 -14.42 11.65 9.82
C THR A 181 -13.93 10.24 10.16
N PRO A 182 -14.02 9.85 11.45
CA PRO A 182 -13.79 8.47 11.88
C PRO A 182 -14.73 7.49 11.19
N TYR A 183 -14.36 6.21 11.18
CA TYR A 183 -15.23 5.16 10.65
C TYR A 183 -16.56 5.12 11.41
N ALA A 184 -17.66 5.21 10.67
CA ALA A 184 -19.00 5.02 11.18
C ALA A 184 -19.47 3.60 10.85
N GLN A 185 -19.90 2.86 11.88
CA GLN A 185 -20.45 1.52 11.69
C GLN A 185 -21.72 1.55 10.83
N GLN A 186 -21.82 0.59 9.92
CA GLN A 186 -23.00 0.37 9.11
C GLN A 186 -23.99 -0.52 9.86
N ALA A 187 -25.17 0.04 10.13
CA ALA A 187 -26.21 -0.63 10.91
C ALA A 187 -26.80 -1.87 10.21
N THR A 188 -26.65 -1.98 8.89
CA THR A 188 -27.11 -3.12 8.09
C THR A 188 -26.13 -4.28 8.06
N GLU A 189 -24.90 -4.07 8.54
CA GLU A 189 -23.82 -5.04 8.48
C GLU A 189 -23.52 -5.63 9.86
N ASP A 190 -22.98 -6.84 9.88
CA ASP A 190 -22.63 -7.53 11.12
C ASP A 190 -21.37 -6.90 11.78
N PRO A 191 -21.13 -7.14 13.09
CA PRO A 191 -19.97 -6.56 13.78
C PRO A 191 -18.61 -6.97 13.20
N LEU A 192 -18.51 -8.20 12.67
CA LEU A 192 -17.27 -8.71 12.09
C LEU A 192 -16.97 -8.00 10.77
N TRP A 193 -17.99 -7.77 9.94
CA TRP A 193 -17.89 -6.97 8.73
C TRP A 193 -17.47 -5.54 9.04
N ASN A 194 -18.11 -4.89 10.02
CA ASN A 194 -17.78 -3.52 10.44
C ASN A 194 -16.33 -3.41 10.93
N ARG A 195 -15.84 -4.42 11.66
CA ARG A 195 -14.43 -4.47 12.08
C ARG A 195 -13.48 -4.60 10.88
N GLY A 196 -13.82 -5.43 9.90
CA GLY A 196 -13.04 -5.58 8.68
C GLY A 196 -13.01 -4.31 7.85
N ALA A 197 -14.17 -3.67 7.66
CA ALA A 197 -14.32 -2.39 6.99
C ALA A 197 -13.49 -1.29 7.67
N TYR A 198 -13.56 -1.20 9.01
CA TYR A 198 -12.71 -0.30 9.79
C TYR A 198 -11.23 -0.50 9.45
N ILE A 199 -10.71 -1.73 9.56
CA ILE A 199 -9.30 -2.02 9.34
C ILE A 199 -8.90 -1.73 7.90
N VAL A 200 -9.64 -2.25 6.93
CA VAL A 200 -9.27 -2.18 5.50
C VAL A 200 -9.35 -0.75 4.95
N GLN A 201 -10.34 0.03 5.36
CA GLN A 201 -10.53 1.40 4.92
C GLN A 201 -9.70 2.40 5.73
N GLY A 202 -9.36 2.06 6.97
CA GLY A 202 -8.71 2.94 7.93
C GLY A 202 -7.25 2.56 8.18
N PRO A 203 -6.92 2.02 9.37
CA PRO A 203 -5.53 1.80 9.76
C PRO A 203 -4.75 0.87 8.83
N GLY A 204 -5.34 -0.20 8.31
CA GLY A 204 -4.66 -1.11 7.37
C GLY A 204 -4.49 -0.52 5.96
N HIS A 205 -5.12 0.63 5.68
CA HIS A 205 -4.97 1.45 4.46
C HIS A 205 -4.86 0.66 3.15
N CYS A 206 -5.61 -0.43 3.00
CA CYS A 206 -5.40 -1.36 1.88
C CYS A 206 -5.66 -0.66 0.53
N GLY A 207 -6.55 0.34 0.53
CA GLY A 207 -6.81 1.23 -0.60
C GLY A 207 -5.56 1.94 -1.12
N SER A 208 -4.60 2.25 -0.26
CA SER A 208 -3.43 3.01 -0.65
C SER A 208 -2.54 2.28 -1.68
N CYS A 209 -2.59 0.94 -1.70
CA CYS A 209 -1.96 0.12 -2.73
C CYS A 209 -2.97 -0.43 -3.74
N HIS A 210 -4.16 -0.84 -3.32
CA HIS A 210 -5.10 -1.60 -4.14
C HIS A 210 -6.20 -0.77 -4.82
N THR A 211 -6.24 0.55 -4.61
CA THR A 211 -7.16 1.46 -5.30
C THR A 211 -6.41 2.29 -6.36
N PRO A 212 -6.90 2.38 -7.61
CA PRO A 212 -6.26 3.16 -8.65
C PRO A 212 -6.24 4.65 -8.30
N ARG A 213 -5.20 5.34 -8.76
CA ARG A 213 -5.01 6.77 -8.54
C ARG A 213 -5.69 7.64 -9.61
N GLY A 214 -6.19 8.79 -9.19
CA GLY A 214 -6.73 9.84 -10.06
C GLY A 214 -5.64 10.75 -10.63
N LEU A 215 -6.05 11.73 -11.43
CA LEU A 215 -5.12 12.72 -12.03
C LEU A 215 -4.39 13.56 -10.99
N ALA A 216 -4.97 13.75 -9.80
CA ALA A 216 -4.37 14.46 -8.68
C ALA A 216 -3.61 13.52 -7.72
N PHE A 217 -3.27 12.30 -8.15
CA PHE A 217 -2.64 11.24 -7.35
C PHE A 217 -3.44 10.78 -6.11
N ASN A 218 -4.72 11.16 -6.01
CA ASN A 218 -5.65 10.71 -4.99
C ASN A 218 -6.13 9.28 -5.25
N GLU A 219 -6.51 8.55 -4.19
CA GLU A 219 -7.30 7.33 -4.35
C GLU A 219 -8.64 7.69 -4.99
N LYS A 220 -9.06 6.94 -6.02
CA LYS A 220 -10.33 7.21 -6.70
C LYS A 220 -11.56 6.87 -5.85
N ALA A 221 -11.37 6.14 -4.75
CA ALA A 221 -12.39 5.81 -3.76
C ALA A 221 -11.73 5.41 -2.44
N LEU A 222 -12.38 5.68 -1.31
CA LEU A 222 -11.87 5.42 0.05
C LEU A 222 -12.71 4.38 0.83
N ASP A 223 -13.77 3.86 0.23
CA ASP A 223 -14.68 2.87 0.81
C ASP A 223 -15.46 2.10 -0.25
N GLU A 224 -16.25 1.12 0.18
CA GLU A 224 -17.02 0.20 -0.66
C GLU A 224 -18.09 0.86 -1.52
N SER A 225 -18.47 2.12 -1.25
CA SER A 225 -19.43 2.85 -2.08
C SER A 225 -18.88 3.16 -3.48
N GLY A 226 -17.56 3.26 -3.61
CA GLY A 226 -16.87 3.54 -4.86
C GLY A 226 -16.48 2.29 -5.64
N LYS A 227 -16.89 2.19 -6.91
CA LYS A 227 -16.54 1.06 -7.80
C LYS A 227 -15.03 0.85 -8.00
N ALA A 228 -14.23 1.90 -7.80
CA ALA A 228 -12.78 1.85 -7.92
C ALA A 228 -12.09 1.34 -6.64
N PHE A 229 -12.78 1.31 -5.49
CA PHE A 229 -12.18 0.91 -4.23
C PHE A 229 -11.70 -0.54 -4.29
N LEU A 230 -10.40 -0.74 -4.00
CA LEU A 230 -9.72 -2.04 -4.05
C LEU A 230 -9.81 -2.76 -5.41
N ALA A 231 -9.99 -2.00 -6.50
CA ALA A 231 -10.12 -2.50 -7.86
C ALA A 231 -8.81 -3.00 -8.50
N GLY A 232 -7.69 -2.91 -7.78
CA GLY A 232 -6.34 -3.15 -8.29
C GLY A 232 -5.72 -1.88 -8.87
N ALA A 233 -4.41 -1.75 -8.72
CA ALA A 233 -3.67 -0.58 -9.18
C ALA A 233 -2.21 -0.90 -9.48
N LEU A 234 -1.62 -0.15 -10.40
CA LEU A 234 -0.18 -0.13 -10.59
C LEU A 234 0.44 0.90 -9.63
N LEU A 235 1.38 0.47 -8.80
CA LEU A 235 2.13 1.29 -7.87
C LEU A 235 3.60 0.83 -7.85
N ASP A 236 4.54 1.77 -8.04
CA ASP A 236 5.99 1.53 -7.93
C ASP A 236 6.51 0.32 -8.71
N GLY A 237 6.04 0.14 -9.95
CA GLY A 237 6.46 -0.98 -10.81
C GLY A 237 5.90 -2.34 -10.38
N TRP A 238 4.93 -2.35 -9.46
CA TRP A 238 4.16 -3.51 -9.06
C TRP A 238 2.68 -3.29 -9.36
N TYR A 239 2.01 -4.33 -9.84
CA TYR A 239 0.56 -4.38 -9.88
C TYR A 239 0.04 -5.00 -8.57
N ALA A 240 -0.63 -4.17 -7.78
CA ALA A 240 -1.42 -4.61 -6.64
C ALA A 240 -2.75 -5.17 -7.18
N PRO A 241 -3.04 -6.47 -7.00
CA PRO A 241 -4.23 -7.11 -7.56
C PRO A 241 -5.52 -6.52 -6.99
N SER A 242 -6.67 -6.78 -7.61
CA SER A 242 -7.93 -6.40 -6.98
C SER A 242 -8.14 -7.21 -5.69
N LEU A 243 -8.70 -6.59 -4.64
CA LEU A 243 -9.14 -7.31 -3.44
C LEU A 243 -10.65 -7.60 -3.44
N ARG A 244 -11.31 -7.47 -4.59
CA ARG A 244 -12.75 -7.70 -4.76
C ARG A 244 -13.00 -9.13 -5.23
N GLN A 245 -14.27 -9.53 -5.33
CA GLN A 245 -14.69 -10.84 -5.85
C GLN A 245 -14.50 -11.01 -7.38
N ASP A 246 -13.42 -10.48 -7.92
CA ASP A 246 -12.99 -10.69 -9.30
C ASP A 246 -12.37 -12.09 -9.43
N PRO A 247 -12.90 -12.96 -10.30
CA PRO A 247 -12.43 -14.34 -10.43
C PRO A 247 -11.03 -14.47 -11.03
N ASN A 248 -10.52 -13.50 -11.80
CA ASN A 248 -9.22 -13.58 -12.48
C ASN A 248 -8.14 -12.80 -11.75
N THR A 249 -8.37 -11.51 -11.56
CA THR A 249 -7.35 -10.59 -11.01
C THR A 249 -7.52 -10.31 -9.53
N GLY A 250 -8.57 -10.83 -8.90
CA GLY A 250 -8.84 -10.62 -7.47
C GLY A 250 -9.11 -11.88 -6.66
N LEU A 251 -9.94 -11.73 -5.63
CA LEU A 251 -10.17 -12.71 -4.57
C LEU A 251 -11.41 -13.58 -4.80
N GLY A 252 -12.00 -13.56 -6.01
CA GLY A 252 -13.22 -14.32 -6.32
C GLY A 252 -13.09 -15.83 -6.11
N ARG A 253 -11.89 -16.37 -6.34
CA ARG A 253 -11.57 -17.81 -6.17
C ARG A 253 -11.07 -18.18 -4.77
N TRP A 254 -10.86 -17.21 -3.90
CA TRP A 254 -10.32 -17.43 -2.56
C TRP A 254 -11.47 -17.61 -1.57
N SER A 255 -11.33 -18.59 -0.67
CA SER A 255 -12.18 -18.66 0.53
C SER A 255 -11.74 -17.62 1.57
N GLU A 256 -12.60 -17.33 2.56
CA GLU A 256 -12.18 -16.49 3.69
C GLU A 256 -10.99 -17.12 4.45
N ALA A 257 -10.95 -18.45 4.56
CA ALA A 257 -9.83 -19.17 5.15
C ALA A 257 -8.51 -18.97 4.37
N ASP A 258 -8.57 -18.98 3.03
CA ASP A 258 -7.41 -18.68 2.19
C ASP A 258 -6.88 -17.27 2.42
N MET A 259 -7.78 -16.29 2.61
CA MET A 259 -7.41 -14.90 2.89
C MET A 259 -6.75 -14.76 4.26
N VAL A 260 -7.36 -15.35 5.29
CA VAL A 260 -6.80 -15.37 6.66
C VAL A 260 -5.41 -16.00 6.64
N GLN A 261 -5.26 -17.16 5.99
CA GLN A 261 -3.98 -17.86 5.92
C GLN A 261 -2.90 -17.02 5.21
N PHE A 262 -3.25 -16.38 4.09
CA PHE A 262 -2.33 -15.51 3.36
C PHE A 262 -1.86 -14.33 4.20
N LEU A 263 -2.78 -13.64 4.88
CA LEU A 263 -2.44 -12.49 5.73
C LEU A 263 -1.62 -12.92 6.96
N LYS A 264 -1.88 -14.12 7.50
CA LYS A 264 -1.20 -14.66 8.68
C LYS A 264 0.19 -15.22 8.39
N THR A 265 0.39 -15.84 7.23
CA THR A 265 1.60 -16.64 6.93
C THR A 265 2.35 -16.18 5.67
N GLY A 266 1.81 -15.19 4.95
CA GLY A 266 2.39 -14.62 3.74
C GLY A 266 2.23 -15.53 2.52
N ARG A 267 1.47 -16.62 2.64
CA ARG A 267 1.29 -17.64 1.60
C ARG A 267 0.01 -18.42 1.79
N ASN A 268 -0.50 -18.99 0.69
CA ASN A 268 -1.55 -20.00 0.70
C ASN A 268 -1.45 -20.85 -0.58
N GLN A 269 -2.49 -21.62 -0.90
CA GLN A 269 -2.55 -22.40 -2.15
C GLN A 269 -2.59 -21.57 -3.44
N HIS A 270 -2.96 -20.29 -3.38
CA HIS A 270 -3.14 -19.42 -4.54
C HIS A 270 -1.94 -18.51 -4.80
N ALA A 271 -1.27 -18.04 -3.75
CA ALA A 271 -0.22 -17.03 -3.87
C ALA A 271 0.75 -17.03 -2.68
N VAL A 272 1.88 -16.36 -2.90
CA VAL A 272 2.86 -15.96 -1.89
C VAL A 272 3.02 -14.44 -1.98
N VAL A 273 3.19 -13.74 -0.86
CA VAL A 273 3.42 -12.28 -0.86
C VAL A 273 4.66 -11.93 -1.68
N TYR A 274 4.58 -10.82 -2.41
CA TYR A 274 5.68 -10.31 -3.23
C TYR A 274 5.62 -8.78 -3.34
N GLY A 275 6.72 -8.17 -3.79
CA GLY A 275 6.83 -6.72 -3.88
C GLY A 275 6.57 -6.04 -2.54
N SER A 276 5.99 -4.84 -2.56
CA SER A 276 5.70 -4.07 -1.34
C SER A 276 4.77 -4.79 -0.34
N MET A 277 3.96 -5.75 -0.78
CA MET A 277 3.14 -6.57 0.13
C MET A 277 4.00 -7.43 1.08
N THR A 278 5.25 -7.74 0.70
CA THR A 278 6.18 -8.46 1.58
C THR A 278 6.51 -7.67 2.83
N GLU A 279 6.68 -6.35 2.73
CA GLU A 279 6.96 -5.48 3.88
C GLU A 279 5.72 -5.31 4.77
N ALA A 280 4.54 -5.16 4.18
CA ALA A 280 3.26 -5.15 4.91
C ALA A 280 3.05 -6.47 5.67
N PHE A 281 3.39 -7.61 5.07
CA PHE A 281 3.36 -8.88 5.77
C PHE A 281 4.41 -8.96 6.88
N ASN A 282 5.66 -8.63 6.57
CA ASN A 282 6.80 -8.74 7.50
C ASN A 282 6.63 -7.85 8.75
N ASN A 283 5.92 -6.72 8.64
CA ASN A 283 5.82 -5.72 9.70
C ASN A 283 4.40 -5.46 10.24
N SER A 284 3.35 -5.97 9.59
CA SER A 284 1.94 -5.74 9.99
C SER A 284 1.10 -7.01 10.05
N THR A 285 0.68 -7.57 8.92
CA THR A 285 -0.47 -8.50 8.89
C THR A 285 -0.23 -9.78 9.69
N GLN A 286 1.01 -10.26 9.75
CA GLN A 286 1.36 -11.47 10.52
C GLN A 286 1.18 -11.32 12.04
N PHE A 287 1.12 -10.08 12.54
CA PHE A 287 0.96 -9.78 13.96
C PHE A 287 -0.49 -9.44 14.34
N MET A 288 -1.41 -9.42 13.37
CA MET A 288 -2.82 -9.20 13.63
C MET A 288 -3.43 -10.42 14.36
N SER A 289 -4.42 -10.16 15.20
CA SER A 289 -5.20 -11.22 15.84
C SER A 289 -6.02 -12.01 14.82
N ASP A 290 -6.31 -13.28 15.12
CA ASP A 290 -7.13 -14.13 14.24
C ASP A 290 -8.53 -13.54 13.99
N ASP A 291 -9.10 -12.85 14.99
CA ASP A 291 -10.39 -12.15 14.85
C ASP A 291 -10.32 -11.00 13.84
N ASP A 292 -9.25 -10.20 13.89
CA ASP A 292 -9.06 -9.09 12.93
C ASP A 292 -8.75 -9.61 11.52
N LEU A 293 -7.98 -10.69 11.40
CA LEU A 293 -7.75 -11.36 10.12
C LEU A 293 -9.06 -11.92 9.54
N GLY A 294 -9.90 -12.53 10.37
CA GLY A 294 -11.24 -13.00 10.01
C GLY A 294 -12.15 -11.83 9.59
N ALA A 295 -12.09 -10.71 10.30
CA ALA A 295 -12.84 -9.50 9.98
C ALA A 295 -12.45 -8.94 8.60
N ILE A 296 -11.16 -8.82 8.33
CA ILE A 296 -10.63 -8.40 7.02
C ILE A 296 -11.13 -9.35 5.92
N ALA A 297 -10.99 -10.66 6.11
CA ALA A 297 -11.45 -11.65 5.14
C ALA A 297 -12.96 -11.54 4.87
N ARG A 298 -13.78 -11.41 5.92
CA ARG A 298 -15.23 -11.23 5.83
C ARG A 298 -15.61 -10.00 5.02
N TYR A 299 -14.95 -8.87 5.28
CA TYR A 299 -15.19 -7.62 4.55
C TYR A 299 -14.74 -7.72 3.08
N LEU A 300 -13.52 -8.21 2.80
CA LEU A 300 -13.04 -8.36 1.42
C LEU A 300 -13.88 -9.35 0.61
N LYS A 301 -14.39 -10.41 1.25
CA LYS A 301 -15.29 -11.39 0.61
C LYS A 301 -16.63 -10.78 0.21
N SER A 302 -17.09 -9.73 0.90
CA SER A 302 -18.36 -9.08 0.59
C SER A 302 -18.27 -8.11 -0.60
N LEU A 303 -17.08 -7.67 -1.00
CA LEU A 303 -16.91 -6.68 -2.06
C LEU A 303 -17.17 -7.32 -3.43
N PRO A 304 -18.22 -6.92 -4.17
CA PRO A 304 -18.57 -7.57 -5.43
C PRO A 304 -17.44 -7.40 -6.45
N GLY A 305 -17.24 -8.36 -7.37
CA GLY A 305 -16.35 -8.17 -8.52
C GLY A 305 -16.91 -7.20 -9.55
N ASP A 306 -16.20 -6.98 -10.64
CA ASP A 306 -16.67 -6.26 -11.83
C ASP A 306 -16.40 -7.08 -13.10
N PRO A 307 -17.40 -7.84 -13.60
CA PRO A 307 -17.25 -8.65 -14.80
C PRO A 307 -16.87 -7.86 -16.06
N ALA A 308 -17.22 -6.57 -16.13
CA ALA A 308 -16.86 -5.72 -17.27
C ALA A 308 -15.36 -5.40 -17.29
N ARG A 309 -14.72 -5.38 -16.11
CA ARG A 309 -13.27 -5.22 -15.96
C ARG A 309 -12.52 -6.53 -16.05
N ASP A 310 -13.00 -7.56 -15.34
CA ASP A 310 -12.25 -8.80 -15.10
C ASP A 310 -12.48 -9.88 -16.17
N GLY A 311 -13.56 -9.77 -16.94
CA GLY A 311 -13.84 -10.67 -18.07
C GLY A 311 -14.36 -12.05 -17.65
N THR A 312 -14.15 -13.04 -18.53
CA THR A 312 -14.64 -14.41 -18.31
C THR A 312 -13.77 -15.13 -17.26
N PRO A 313 -14.36 -15.84 -16.29
CA PRO A 313 -13.59 -16.58 -15.29
C PRO A 313 -12.60 -17.57 -15.92
N TRP A 314 -11.36 -17.51 -15.46
CA TRP A 314 -10.27 -18.39 -15.84
C TRP A 314 -10.63 -19.85 -15.61
N GLN A 315 -10.19 -20.70 -16.53
CA GLN A 315 -10.36 -22.15 -16.46
C GLN A 315 -9.01 -22.81 -16.66
N TYR A 316 -8.66 -23.73 -15.76
CA TYR A 316 -7.40 -24.44 -15.84
C TYR A 316 -7.34 -25.33 -17.09
N GLN A 317 -6.21 -25.30 -17.78
CA GLN A 317 -5.90 -26.20 -18.88
C GLN A 317 -4.66 -27.03 -18.52
N ALA A 318 -4.84 -28.33 -18.31
CA ALA A 318 -3.78 -29.25 -17.92
C ALA A 318 -2.88 -29.64 -19.12
N VAL A 319 -2.14 -28.66 -19.65
CA VAL A 319 -1.19 -28.85 -20.75
C VAL A 319 0.23 -28.81 -20.20
N SER A 320 1.07 -29.77 -20.60
CA SER A 320 2.47 -29.78 -20.22
C SER A 320 3.28 -28.84 -21.10
N ALA A 321 4.11 -27.99 -20.49
CA ALA A 321 5.03 -27.16 -21.25
C ALA A 321 6.05 -27.97 -22.06
N ALA A 322 6.35 -29.20 -21.62
CA ALA A 322 7.24 -30.10 -22.36
C ALA A 322 6.64 -30.58 -23.70
N SER A 323 5.32 -30.51 -23.88
CA SER A 323 4.67 -30.83 -25.16
C SER A 323 4.52 -29.63 -26.10
N GLU A 324 4.97 -28.44 -25.69
CA GLU A 324 4.83 -27.19 -26.44
C GLU A 324 6.16 -26.49 -26.69
N LEU A 325 7.26 -27.25 -26.77
CA LEU A 325 8.62 -26.71 -26.92
C LEU A 325 8.83 -25.91 -28.22
N ASP A 326 7.94 -26.05 -29.19
CA ASP A 326 7.87 -25.28 -30.42
C ASP A 326 7.35 -23.85 -30.21
N LYS A 327 6.65 -23.57 -29.10
CA LYS A 327 6.18 -22.22 -28.76
C LYS A 327 7.33 -21.36 -28.21
N PRO A 328 7.44 -20.09 -28.64
CA PRO A 328 8.42 -19.15 -28.07
C PRO A 328 8.31 -19.07 -26.55
N GLY A 329 9.45 -19.16 -25.85
CA GLY A 329 9.51 -19.12 -24.38
C GLY A 329 9.26 -20.44 -23.65
N ALA A 330 8.64 -21.44 -24.28
CA ALA A 330 8.34 -22.72 -23.64
C ALA A 330 9.61 -23.51 -23.26
N HIS A 331 10.61 -23.53 -24.15
CA HIS A 331 11.91 -24.15 -23.85
C HIS A 331 12.60 -23.48 -22.64
N SER A 332 12.60 -22.14 -22.59
CA SER A 332 13.14 -21.39 -21.45
C SER A 332 12.37 -21.69 -20.16
N TYR A 333 11.05 -21.80 -20.23
CA TYR A 333 10.22 -22.19 -19.09
C TYR A 333 10.60 -23.57 -18.55
N VAL A 334 10.66 -24.58 -19.42
CA VAL A 334 10.95 -25.97 -19.03
C VAL A 334 12.33 -26.09 -18.40
N THR A 335 13.32 -25.36 -18.92
CA THR A 335 14.71 -25.47 -18.46
C THR A 335 15.03 -24.63 -17.22
N ARG A 336 14.29 -23.52 -16.98
CA ARG A 336 14.64 -22.55 -15.91
C ARG A 336 13.56 -22.38 -14.84
N CYS A 337 12.30 -22.68 -15.13
CA CYS A 337 11.17 -22.36 -14.25
C CYS A 337 10.43 -23.62 -13.75
N ALA A 338 10.30 -24.64 -14.61
CA ALA A 338 9.43 -25.79 -14.35
C ALA A 338 9.88 -26.69 -13.18
N SER A 339 11.14 -26.64 -12.78
CA SER A 339 11.64 -27.36 -11.60
C SER A 339 10.96 -26.88 -10.30
N CYS A 340 10.60 -25.60 -10.22
CA CYS A 340 9.88 -25.03 -9.10
C CYS A 340 8.38 -24.93 -9.38
N HIS A 341 7.99 -24.38 -10.54
CA HIS A 341 6.59 -24.09 -10.85
C HIS A 341 5.81 -25.26 -11.50
N GLY A 342 6.47 -26.40 -11.72
CA GLY A 342 5.90 -27.58 -12.34
C GLY A 342 5.78 -27.47 -13.86
N LEU A 343 5.64 -28.58 -14.56
CA LEU A 343 5.47 -28.57 -16.03
C LEU A 343 4.09 -28.06 -16.48
N GLN A 344 3.13 -27.94 -15.57
CA GLN A 344 1.77 -27.49 -15.85
C GLN A 344 1.43 -26.19 -15.09
N GLY A 345 2.45 -25.44 -14.66
CA GLY A 345 2.29 -24.17 -13.96
C GLY A 345 1.61 -24.26 -12.59
N GLN A 346 1.49 -25.45 -12.02
CA GLN A 346 0.72 -25.71 -10.80
C GLN A 346 1.43 -25.29 -9.51
N GLY A 347 2.73 -24.99 -9.56
CA GLY A 347 3.51 -24.68 -8.37
C GLY A 347 3.62 -25.87 -7.40
N GLN A 348 3.98 -25.55 -6.17
CA GLN A 348 4.06 -26.46 -5.02
C GLN A 348 3.52 -25.72 -3.81
N ALA A 349 2.20 -25.70 -3.67
CA ALA A 349 1.55 -25.03 -2.55
C ALA A 349 2.08 -25.59 -1.21
N GLU A 350 2.40 -24.77 -0.21
CA GLU A 350 2.23 -23.30 -0.15
C GLU A 350 3.54 -22.52 -0.40
N TRP A 351 4.56 -23.21 -0.89
CA TRP A 351 5.93 -22.70 -0.92
C TRP A 351 6.29 -22.06 -2.24
N ILE A 352 5.83 -22.65 -3.35
CA ILE A 352 6.01 -22.13 -4.70
C ILE A 352 4.62 -21.84 -5.26
N PRO A 353 4.27 -20.57 -5.54
CA PRO A 353 2.94 -20.24 -6.02
C PRO A 353 2.69 -20.84 -7.41
N PRO A 354 1.43 -21.20 -7.72
CA PRO A 354 1.06 -21.54 -9.09
C PRO A 354 1.30 -20.34 -10.01
N LEU A 355 1.63 -20.61 -11.27
CA LEU A 355 1.62 -19.63 -12.35
C LEU A 355 0.34 -19.75 -13.18
N ALA A 356 -0.25 -20.95 -13.22
CA ALA A 356 -1.56 -21.19 -13.79
C ALA A 356 -2.62 -20.46 -12.95
N GLY A 357 -3.34 -19.53 -13.57
CA GLY A 357 -4.40 -18.77 -12.94
C GLY A 357 -3.93 -17.67 -11.99
N ALA A 358 -2.63 -17.49 -11.76
CA ALA A 358 -2.15 -16.44 -10.85
C ALA A 358 -2.58 -15.05 -11.32
N SER A 359 -2.98 -14.17 -10.39
CA SER A 359 -3.42 -12.81 -10.72
C SER A 359 -2.35 -12.04 -11.50
N SER A 360 -1.07 -12.22 -11.18
CA SER A 360 0.07 -11.63 -11.90
C SER A 360 0.27 -12.16 -13.33
N MET A 361 -0.34 -13.30 -13.68
CA MET A 361 -0.34 -13.89 -15.03
C MET A 361 -1.62 -13.61 -15.81
N LEU A 362 -2.71 -13.24 -15.12
CA LEU A 362 -4.00 -12.90 -15.70
C LEU A 362 -4.21 -11.38 -15.87
N ALA A 363 -3.60 -10.56 -15.00
CA ALA A 363 -3.70 -9.12 -15.09
C ALA A 363 -3.14 -8.59 -16.42
N LYS A 364 -3.74 -7.52 -16.95
CA LYS A 364 -3.28 -6.87 -18.17
C LYS A 364 -1.88 -6.28 -17.98
N GLU A 365 -1.64 -5.72 -16.81
CA GLU A 365 -0.35 -5.23 -16.37
C GLU A 365 0.64 -6.39 -16.24
N ASN A 366 1.83 -6.22 -16.84
CA ASN A 366 2.90 -7.22 -16.83
C ASN A 366 4.03 -6.87 -15.82
N ALA A 367 3.94 -5.72 -15.15
CA ALA A 367 5.01 -5.17 -14.34
C ALA A 367 5.46 -6.10 -13.21
N SER A 368 4.52 -6.68 -12.44
CA SER A 368 4.87 -7.63 -11.38
C SER A 368 5.53 -8.90 -11.90
N ALA A 369 5.06 -9.43 -13.04
CA ALA A 369 5.62 -10.64 -13.65
C ALA A 369 7.05 -10.40 -14.15
N ILE A 370 7.30 -9.22 -14.73
CA ILE A 370 8.64 -8.79 -15.14
C ILE A 370 9.54 -8.58 -13.93
N ASN A 371 9.08 -7.79 -12.95
CA ASN A 371 9.87 -7.38 -11.79
C ASN A 371 10.29 -8.59 -10.94
N ILE A 372 9.37 -9.51 -10.64
CA ILE A 372 9.71 -10.73 -9.88
C ILE A 372 10.70 -11.64 -10.64
N THR A 373 10.61 -11.69 -11.97
CA THR A 373 11.52 -12.50 -12.80
C THR A 373 12.91 -11.88 -12.87
N LEU A 374 12.99 -10.56 -13.04
CA LEU A 374 14.25 -9.82 -13.03
C LEU A 374 14.91 -9.93 -11.65
N ASN A 375 14.20 -9.54 -10.61
CA ASN A 375 14.78 -9.17 -9.33
C ASN A 375 14.62 -10.23 -8.25
N GLY A 376 13.84 -11.29 -8.50
CA GLY A 376 13.55 -12.34 -7.52
C GLY A 376 12.59 -11.89 -6.43
N SER A 377 12.27 -12.80 -5.52
CA SER A 377 11.39 -12.50 -4.37
C SER A 377 12.19 -11.96 -3.19
N GLN A 378 11.62 -10.97 -2.49
CA GLN A 378 12.12 -10.52 -1.18
C GLN A 378 12.06 -11.66 -0.15
N ARG A 379 12.80 -11.50 0.95
CA ARG A 379 12.80 -12.43 2.07
C ARG A 379 11.49 -12.29 2.86
N ILE A 380 10.78 -13.38 3.03
CA ILE A 380 9.58 -13.46 3.88
C ILE A 380 10.04 -13.99 5.23
N VAL A 381 9.69 -13.30 6.30
CA VAL A 381 10.00 -13.71 7.67
C VAL A 381 8.69 -13.86 8.42
N ALA A 382 8.27 -15.10 8.60
CA ALA A 382 7.04 -15.45 9.31
C ALA A 382 7.40 -15.91 10.72
N ALA A 383 6.87 -15.24 11.74
CA ALA A 383 7.14 -15.55 13.14
C ALA A 383 8.65 -15.64 13.47
N GLY A 384 9.45 -14.76 12.86
CA GLY A 384 10.91 -14.73 13.02
C GLY A 384 11.67 -15.79 12.22
N VAL A 385 11.00 -16.65 11.46
CA VAL A 385 11.62 -17.69 10.63
C VAL A 385 11.66 -17.24 9.17
N PRO A 386 12.85 -17.11 8.56
CA PRO A 386 12.96 -16.80 7.14
C PRO A 386 12.54 -17.99 6.29
N ASP A 387 11.93 -17.72 5.14
CA ASP A 387 11.46 -18.76 4.22
C ASP A 387 12.61 -19.65 3.68
N ALA A 388 12.30 -20.88 3.29
CA ALA A 388 13.32 -21.81 2.75
C ALA A 388 13.59 -21.58 1.25
N TYR A 389 12.56 -21.21 0.50
CA TYR A 389 12.59 -21.11 -0.95
C TYR A 389 12.26 -19.69 -1.42
N ARG A 390 13.16 -19.11 -2.23
CA ARG A 390 12.93 -17.82 -2.90
C ARG A 390 12.98 -17.98 -4.40
N MET A 391 12.16 -17.20 -5.09
CA MET A 391 12.31 -17.03 -6.52
C MET A 391 13.64 -16.33 -6.79
N PRO A 392 14.59 -16.95 -7.52
CA PRO A 392 15.88 -16.35 -7.80
C PRO A 392 15.75 -15.17 -8.78
N ALA A 393 16.66 -14.22 -8.69
CA ALA A 393 16.78 -13.13 -9.66
C ALA A 393 17.40 -13.65 -10.97
N LEU A 394 16.70 -13.46 -12.09
CA LEU A 394 17.17 -13.88 -13.43
C LEU A 394 17.73 -12.72 -14.26
N ARG A 395 17.75 -11.50 -13.72
CA ARG A 395 18.30 -10.30 -14.36
C ARG A 395 19.66 -10.56 -15.02
N GLN A 396 20.64 -11.13 -14.32
CA GLN A 396 21.97 -11.34 -14.90
C GLN A 396 22.09 -12.61 -15.77
N GLN A 397 21.04 -13.45 -15.79
CA GLN A 397 21.07 -14.77 -16.44
C GLN A 397 20.29 -14.83 -17.74
N MET A 398 19.41 -13.86 -17.99
CA MET A 398 18.51 -13.82 -19.14
C MET A 398 18.44 -12.42 -19.75
N SER A 399 18.42 -12.36 -21.08
CA SER A 399 18.19 -11.12 -21.83
C SER A 399 16.75 -10.62 -21.68
N ASP A 400 16.50 -9.39 -22.10
CA ASP A 400 15.16 -8.81 -22.09
C ASP A 400 14.20 -9.56 -23.02
N GLU A 401 14.68 -10.02 -24.17
CA GLU A 401 13.94 -10.86 -25.10
C GLU A 401 13.62 -12.23 -24.51
N GLU A 402 14.58 -12.88 -23.85
CA GLU A 402 14.35 -14.20 -23.23
C GLU A 402 13.30 -14.12 -22.12
N ILE A 403 13.35 -13.07 -21.29
CA ILE A 403 12.37 -12.81 -20.24
C ILE A 403 10.99 -12.50 -20.86
N ALA A 404 10.94 -11.64 -21.87
CA ALA A 404 9.70 -11.30 -22.56
C ALA A 404 9.03 -12.54 -23.19
N GLN A 405 9.81 -13.43 -23.82
CA GLN A 405 9.30 -14.66 -24.41
C GLN A 405 8.78 -15.63 -23.36
N VAL A 406 9.54 -15.92 -22.30
CA VAL A 406 9.09 -16.87 -21.27
C VAL A 406 7.86 -16.36 -20.53
N LEU A 407 7.78 -15.05 -20.25
CA LEU A 407 6.61 -14.46 -19.61
C LEU A 407 5.40 -14.45 -20.55
N SER A 408 5.59 -14.19 -21.84
CA SER A 408 4.51 -14.30 -22.84
C SER A 408 3.96 -15.72 -22.92
N TYR A 409 4.84 -16.74 -22.85
CA TYR A 409 4.42 -18.14 -22.77
C TYR A 409 3.60 -18.40 -21.51
N VAL A 410 4.15 -18.09 -20.32
CA VAL A 410 3.47 -18.31 -19.03
C VAL A 410 2.11 -17.61 -18.96
N ARG A 411 2.00 -16.38 -19.49
CA ARG A 411 0.76 -15.58 -19.51
C ARG A 411 -0.27 -16.01 -20.55
N SER A 412 0.06 -17.00 -21.38
CA SER A 412 -0.84 -17.60 -22.38
C SER A 412 -1.03 -19.11 -22.19
N ALA A 413 -0.24 -19.75 -21.32
CA ALA A 413 -0.35 -21.16 -20.99
C ALA A 413 -1.40 -21.43 -19.91
N TRP A 414 -1.88 -22.66 -19.83
CA TRP A 414 -2.79 -23.15 -18.76
C TRP A 414 -4.11 -22.38 -18.61
N GLY A 415 -4.62 -21.79 -19.70
CA GLY A 415 -5.81 -20.95 -19.71
C GLY A 415 -5.54 -19.48 -19.34
N ASN A 416 -4.29 -19.12 -19.04
CA ASN A 416 -3.90 -17.73 -18.80
C ASN A 416 -4.13 -16.88 -20.05
N HIS A 417 -4.46 -15.60 -19.81
CA HIS A 417 -4.80 -14.66 -20.87
C HIS A 417 -4.33 -13.23 -20.57
N GLY A 418 -3.24 -13.08 -19.81
CA GLY A 418 -2.64 -11.77 -19.52
C GLY A 418 -1.99 -11.10 -20.74
N GLY A 419 -1.77 -11.86 -21.82
CA GLY A 419 -1.19 -11.34 -23.05
C GLY A 419 0.34 -11.27 -23.05
N ALA A 420 0.89 -10.84 -24.20
CA ALA A 420 2.32 -10.82 -24.44
C ALA A 420 3.06 -9.75 -23.63
N VAL A 421 4.35 -9.98 -23.41
CA VAL A 421 5.29 -9.04 -22.78
C VAL A 421 6.27 -8.55 -23.84
N ASP A 422 6.48 -7.24 -23.90
CA ASP A 422 7.46 -6.62 -24.80
C ASP A 422 8.84 -6.57 -24.12
N ALA A 423 9.90 -6.90 -24.85
CA ALA A 423 11.27 -6.78 -24.36
C ALA A 423 11.62 -5.34 -23.91
N LYS A 424 11.00 -4.32 -24.52
CA LYS A 424 11.16 -2.92 -24.11
C LYS A 424 10.61 -2.65 -22.71
N ASP A 425 9.51 -3.30 -22.33
CA ASP A 425 8.97 -3.18 -20.97
C ASP A 425 9.94 -3.82 -19.96
N VAL A 426 10.55 -4.94 -20.34
CA VAL A 426 11.59 -5.60 -19.54
C VAL A 426 12.81 -4.71 -19.39
N ALA A 427 13.34 -4.16 -20.49
CA ALA A 427 14.49 -3.27 -20.49
C ALA A 427 14.24 -2.02 -19.62
N LYS A 428 13.04 -1.42 -19.73
CA LYS A 428 12.65 -0.27 -18.92
C LYS A 428 12.62 -0.59 -17.44
N LEU A 429 11.96 -1.69 -17.04
CA LEU A 429 11.93 -2.10 -15.63
C LEU A 429 13.32 -2.50 -15.14
N ARG A 430 14.12 -3.15 -15.98
CA ARG A 430 15.51 -3.46 -15.65
C ARG A 430 16.26 -2.17 -15.29
N GLU A 431 16.26 -1.16 -16.14
CA GLU A 431 16.97 0.10 -15.86
C GLU A 431 16.53 0.79 -14.55
N HIS A 432 15.25 0.68 -14.17
CA HIS A 432 14.65 1.44 -13.06
C HIS A 432 14.37 0.63 -11.79
N THR A 433 14.77 -0.64 -11.75
CA THR A 433 14.58 -1.51 -10.57
C THR A 433 15.84 -2.27 -10.23
N ASP A 434 16.00 -2.53 -8.93
CA ASP A 434 17.12 -3.28 -8.37
C ASP A 434 16.72 -4.70 -7.97
N PRO A 435 17.67 -5.65 -7.91
CA PRO A 435 17.44 -6.96 -7.33
C PRO A 435 16.82 -6.87 -5.93
N ALA A 436 15.91 -7.79 -5.60
CA ALA A 436 15.25 -7.79 -4.30
C ALA A 436 16.28 -7.90 -3.16
N SER A 437 16.17 -7.01 -2.17
CA SER A 437 17.05 -7.02 -0.99
C SER A 437 16.95 -8.36 -0.25
N SER A 438 18.10 -8.87 0.19
CA SER A 438 18.18 -10.05 1.05
C SER A 438 17.99 -9.73 2.54
N SER A 439 17.97 -8.44 2.90
CA SER A 439 17.81 -7.94 4.27
C SER A 439 16.44 -7.27 4.41
N PRO A 440 15.40 -8.00 4.87
CA PRO A 440 14.09 -7.41 5.11
C PRO A 440 14.13 -6.50 6.34
N ILE A 441 13.24 -5.51 6.40
CA ILE A 441 12.94 -4.83 7.66
C ILE A 441 12.05 -5.78 8.45
N VAL A 442 12.56 -6.30 9.56
CA VAL A 442 11.75 -7.08 10.52
C VAL A 442 12.02 -6.49 11.89
N LEU A 443 11.09 -5.66 12.35
CA LEU A 443 11.22 -5.05 13.65
C LEU A 443 10.68 -6.01 14.72
N HIS A 444 11.57 -6.51 15.57
CA HIS A 444 11.16 -7.15 16.82
C HIS A 444 10.73 -6.06 17.82
N MET A 445 9.49 -5.60 17.68
CA MET A 445 8.80 -4.88 18.77
C MET A 445 8.53 -5.85 19.91
N ARG A 446 8.48 -5.35 21.15
CA ARG A 446 8.54 -6.17 22.38
C ARG A 446 7.39 -7.15 22.54
#